data_AF-A0A3A5JLF4-F1
#
_entry.id   AF-A0A3A5JLF4-F1
#
_cell.length_a   1.000
_cell.length_b   1.000
_cell.length_c   1.000
_cell.angle_alpha   90.00
_cell.angle_beta   90.00
_cell.angle_gamma   90.00
#
_symmetry.space_group_name_H-M   'P 1'
#
loop_
_entity.id
_entity.type
_entity.pdbx_description
1 polymer ?
#
loop_
_entity_poly.entity_id
_entity_poly.type
_entity_poly.pdbx_seq_one_letter_code
_entity_poly.pdbx_strand_id
1 'polypeptide(L)'
;MNALPAGSNRSQSTLAAVVLAALAVLALAVAPVGLAGAQPAGATPVNACTTIDTPGRYVLTENVTGDVADEDEACIEVTSGNVTLDGAGHSVTGTGTGHGVEVDGAQTPVTNVTVERLHTNEWTVGVFLLGVDESTVRNVIANGTISGVSLAQSGESRVADTTAYNNSIGVAVGGESNNNTVRNAVAVQNKWGIHFERESGNNTVRNSVARNNSNWDYYGMRNRGPNTVSNLELSTATLSFTAQNVAFRSITDPPALPAGTANRGAYVEAFAAAGDSSLSLTMDDGAGGGAATLWRASQGSWSRVPGATSDGGTVSGANLTAFGVFGALSDSGNGGPANVTASDSPSVQRTMTTVPGSAATSTATPATTDATAATSVGSNATGAAAGANGSTAADESTDQVGSEPGTAASNGSANGSAAETAAPETGDAGGLLSSTVGWAKVIFAAAALVALVLLGTVVVIRRRRGRNRGF
;
A
#
# COMPACT_ATOMS: atom_id res chain seq x y z
N MET A 1 39.34 99.13 -40.86
CA MET A 1 39.34 99.82 -39.55
C MET A 1 37.97 99.62 -38.90
N ASN A 2 37.90 99.72 -37.57
CA ASN A 2 36.68 99.85 -36.74
C ASN A 2 35.63 98.70 -36.72
N ALA A 3 35.80 97.82 -35.74
CA ALA A 3 34.89 97.57 -34.58
C ALA A 3 33.39 97.22 -34.75
N LEU A 4 33.02 96.09 -34.12
CA LEU A 4 31.86 95.82 -33.20
C LEU A 4 30.41 96.03 -33.72
N PRO A 5 29.44 95.16 -33.34
CA PRO A 5 28.99 94.89 -31.95
C PRO A 5 29.21 93.43 -31.47
N ALA A 6 29.17 93.02 -30.19
CA ALA A 6 28.67 93.57 -28.91
C ALA A 6 27.18 93.31 -28.54
N GLY A 7 26.93 92.34 -27.65
CA GLY A 7 25.59 91.99 -27.12
C GLY A 7 25.42 90.47 -26.91
N SER A 8 26.04 89.82 -25.93
CA SER A 8 25.81 89.85 -24.46
C SER A 8 24.63 88.99 -23.96
N ASN A 9 24.98 87.94 -23.19
CA ASN A 9 24.41 87.54 -21.89
C ASN A 9 22.93 87.10 -21.80
N ARG A 10 22.53 86.02 -21.11
CA ARG A 10 23.12 85.06 -20.13
C ARG A 10 22.22 83.78 -20.17
N SER A 11 22.53 82.60 -19.63
CA SER A 11 23.60 82.10 -18.73
C SER A 11 23.76 80.57 -18.85
N GLN A 12 24.99 80.07 -18.59
CA GLN A 12 25.35 78.72 -18.12
C GLN A 12 24.84 77.50 -18.95
N SER A 13 25.65 76.78 -19.72
CA SER A 13 26.79 75.90 -19.34
C SER A 13 26.38 74.77 -18.39
N THR A 14 26.63 73.48 -18.66
CA THR A 14 27.80 72.89 -19.36
C THR A 14 27.47 71.83 -20.43
N LEU A 15 28.44 71.55 -21.32
CA LEU A 15 28.41 70.48 -22.32
C LEU A 15 29.39 69.34 -22.01
N ALA A 16 29.08 68.13 -22.49
CA ALA A 16 30.02 67.16 -23.06
C ALA A 16 29.23 66.26 -24.06
N ALA A 17 29.34 66.47 -25.37
CA ALA A 17 30.24 65.72 -26.27
C ALA A 17 29.96 64.20 -26.27
N VAL A 18 29.25 63.58 -27.23
CA VAL A 18 29.25 63.62 -28.72
C VAL A 18 30.54 63.07 -29.35
N VAL A 19 30.43 61.88 -29.98
CA VAL A 19 31.10 61.43 -31.23
C VAL A 19 30.25 60.29 -31.84
N LEU A 20 30.37 60.08 -33.16
CA LEU A 20 29.50 59.20 -33.98
C LEU A 20 29.88 57.71 -33.95
N ALA A 21 28.97 56.88 -34.47
CA ALA A 21 29.12 55.43 -34.62
C ALA A 21 29.87 55.00 -35.88
N ALA A 22 30.42 53.79 -35.85
CA ALA A 22 30.73 52.95 -37.02
C ALA A 22 30.46 51.48 -36.65
N LEU A 23 29.84 50.71 -37.55
CA LEU A 23 29.51 49.30 -37.28
C LEU A 23 30.72 48.40 -37.55
N ALA A 24 30.96 47.45 -36.65
CA ALA A 24 31.70 46.22 -36.93
C ALA A 24 30.79 45.03 -36.61
N VAL A 25 30.61 44.12 -37.57
CA VAL A 25 29.68 42.99 -37.43
C VAL A 25 30.34 41.88 -36.61
N LEU A 26 29.80 41.61 -35.42
CA LEU A 26 30.05 40.37 -34.70
C LEU A 26 28.76 39.54 -34.70
N ALA A 27 28.67 38.58 -35.63
CA ALA A 27 27.58 37.63 -35.67
C ALA A 27 27.72 36.66 -34.49
N LEU A 28 26.94 36.89 -33.43
CA LEU A 28 26.75 35.90 -32.37
C LEU A 28 26.14 34.65 -32.98
N ALA A 29 26.91 33.56 -32.96
CA ALA A 29 26.40 32.23 -33.30
C ALA A 29 25.40 31.79 -32.24
N VAL A 30 24.12 32.12 -32.45
CA VAL A 30 23.01 31.54 -31.69
C VAL A 30 22.96 30.07 -32.05
N ALA A 31 23.64 29.25 -31.24
CA ALA A 31 23.43 27.81 -31.27
C ALA A 31 21.93 27.58 -31.02
N PRO A 32 21.22 26.83 -31.89
CA PRO A 32 19.86 26.45 -31.58
C PRO A 32 19.91 25.62 -30.30
N VAL A 33 19.28 26.11 -29.23
CA VAL A 33 18.95 25.28 -28.09
C VAL A 33 17.98 24.24 -28.64
N GLY A 34 18.51 23.07 -28.97
CA GLY A 34 17.70 21.97 -29.45
C GLY A 34 16.71 21.64 -28.35
N LEU A 35 15.43 21.86 -28.61
CA LEU A 35 14.39 21.15 -27.88
C LEU A 35 14.62 19.68 -28.20
N ALA A 36 15.34 19.00 -27.31
CA ALA A 36 15.41 17.56 -27.28
C ALA A 36 13.98 17.09 -27.00
N GLY A 37 13.22 16.87 -28.08
CA GLY A 37 11.92 16.23 -28.00
C GLY A 37 12.12 14.92 -27.25
N ALA A 38 11.38 14.73 -26.15
CA ALA A 38 11.49 13.55 -25.32
C ALA A 38 11.07 12.33 -26.16
N GLN A 39 12.05 11.73 -26.82
CA GLN A 39 11.90 10.45 -27.47
C GLN A 39 11.43 9.46 -26.40
N PRO A 40 10.44 8.59 -26.68
CA PRO A 40 10.06 7.55 -25.74
C PRO A 40 11.31 6.70 -25.45
N ALA A 41 11.87 6.86 -24.26
CA ALA A 41 13.00 6.04 -23.83
C ALA A 41 12.51 4.59 -23.79
N GLY A 42 13.16 3.72 -24.56
CA GLY A 42 12.94 2.28 -24.45
C GLY A 42 13.20 1.85 -23.01
N ALA A 43 12.41 0.90 -22.51
CA ALA A 43 12.56 0.47 -21.12
C ALA A 43 13.97 -0.05 -20.87
N THR A 44 14.61 0.43 -19.81
CA THR A 44 15.94 0.00 -19.39
C THR A 44 15.88 -1.49 -19.03
N PRO A 45 16.66 -2.37 -19.69
CA PRO A 45 16.67 -3.78 -19.37
C PRO A 45 17.34 -4.00 -18.01
N VAL A 46 16.77 -4.90 -17.22
CA VAL A 46 17.31 -5.36 -15.93
C VAL A 46 17.41 -6.88 -15.99
N ASN A 47 18.57 -7.44 -15.67
CA ASN A 47 18.82 -8.88 -15.70
C ASN A 47 19.72 -9.40 -14.58
N ALA A 48 20.02 -8.56 -13.59
CA ALA A 48 20.75 -8.88 -12.38
C ALA A 48 20.22 -7.98 -11.25
N CYS A 49 20.65 -8.25 -10.01
CA CYS A 49 20.44 -7.33 -8.90
C CYS A 49 21.08 -5.96 -9.19
N THR A 50 20.38 -4.87 -8.89
CA THR A 50 20.77 -3.49 -9.22
C THR A 50 19.99 -2.47 -8.39
N THR A 51 20.60 -1.33 -8.08
CA THR A 51 19.89 -0.12 -7.67
C THR A 51 19.28 0.57 -8.90
N ILE A 52 18.12 1.20 -8.72
CA ILE A 52 17.41 2.07 -9.67
C ILE A 52 17.28 3.44 -9.00
N ASP A 53 18.24 4.31 -9.31
CA ASP A 53 18.42 5.64 -8.71
C ASP A 53 17.80 6.79 -9.54
N THR A 54 17.33 6.48 -10.75
CA THR A 54 16.91 7.46 -11.76
C THR A 54 15.48 7.20 -12.28
N PRO A 55 14.64 8.24 -12.46
CA PRO A 55 13.27 8.08 -12.96
C PRO A 55 13.21 7.45 -14.35
N GLY A 56 12.26 6.54 -14.58
CA GLY A 56 12.12 5.87 -15.87
C GLY A 56 11.33 4.57 -15.85
N ARG A 57 11.31 3.89 -16.99
CA ARG A 57 10.73 2.56 -17.15
C ARG A 57 11.84 1.52 -17.22
N TYR A 58 11.77 0.52 -16.37
CA TYR A 58 12.70 -0.59 -16.25
C TYR A 58 11.94 -1.88 -16.53
N VAL A 59 12.59 -2.88 -17.12
CA VAL A 59 11.95 -4.16 -17.44
C VAL A 59 12.88 -5.34 -17.24
N LEU A 60 12.41 -6.39 -16.54
CA LEU A 60 13.14 -7.65 -16.46
C LEU A 60 13.16 -8.32 -17.83
N THR A 61 14.35 -8.71 -18.31
CA THR A 61 14.50 -9.42 -19.59
C THR A 61 14.74 -10.93 -19.44
N GLU A 62 15.04 -11.37 -18.23
CA GLU A 62 15.19 -12.77 -17.83
C GLU A 62 14.91 -12.92 -16.32
N ASN A 63 14.93 -14.15 -15.80
CA ASN A 63 14.77 -14.38 -14.36
C ASN A 63 16.03 -13.94 -13.62
N VAL A 64 15.87 -13.11 -12.60
CA VAL A 64 16.97 -12.64 -11.74
C VAL A 64 17.11 -13.57 -10.55
N THR A 65 18.33 -14.00 -10.27
CA THR A 65 18.70 -14.65 -9.00
C THR A 65 19.63 -13.72 -8.22
N GLY A 66 19.37 -13.54 -6.93
CA GLY A 66 20.22 -12.77 -6.02
C GLY A 66 20.63 -13.58 -4.80
N ASP A 67 21.74 -13.15 -4.20
CA ASP A 67 22.24 -13.64 -2.91
C ASP A 67 22.82 -12.42 -2.19
N VAL A 68 22.14 -11.99 -1.12
CA VAL A 68 22.48 -10.76 -0.36
C VAL A 68 22.92 -11.14 1.06
N ALA A 69 23.82 -10.36 1.63
CA ALA A 69 24.54 -10.73 2.84
C ALA A 69 23.77 -10.36 4.12
N ASP A 70 23.16 -9.17 4.13
CA ASP A 70 22.47 -8.61 5.30
C ASP A 70 20.94 -8.59 5.10
N GLU A 71 20.19 -8.64 6.20
CA GLU A 71 18.71 -8.72 6.16
C GLU A 71 18.01 -7.41 5.76
N ASP A 72 18.76 -6.30 5.76
CA ASP A 72 18.35 -4.96 5.28
C ASP A 72 18.75 -4.71 3.80
N GLU A 73 19.37 -5.68 3.09
CA GLU A 73 19.77 -5.51 1.68
C GLU A 73 18.70 -6.00 0.69
N ALA A 74 18.61 -5.34 -0.48
CA ALA A 74 17.70 -5.71 -1.57
C ALA A 74 18.45 -6.14 -2.85
N CYS A 75 17.89 -7.10 -3.60
CA CYS A 75 18.38 -7.43 -4.93
C CYS A 75 18.02 -6.36 -5.97
N ILE A 76 16.77 -5.90 -6.00
CA ILE A 76 16.38 -4.74 -6.83
C ILE A 76 15.90 -3.63 -5.90
N GLU A 77 16.74 -2.61 -5.73
CA GLU A 77 16.52 -1.47 -4.85
C GLU A 77 16.06 -0.26 -5.70
N VAL A 78 14.93 0.37 -5.37
CA VAL A 78 14.43 1.56 -6.06
C VAL A 78 14.48 2.76 -5.12
N THR A 79 15.41 3.68 -5.38
CA THR A 79 15.64 4.90 -4.57
C THR A 79 15.15 6.18 -5.28
N SER A 80 14.48 6.03 -6.42
CA SER A 80 13.94 7.14 -7.22
C SER A 80 12.43 7.07 -7.37
N GLY A 81 11.77 8.23 -7.28
CA GLY A 81 10.36 8.39 -7.63
C GLY A 81 10.11 8.45 -9.14
N ASN A 82 8.86 8.25 -9.57
CA ASN A 82 8.47 8.17 -10.99
C ASN A 82 9.17 7.01 -11.74
N VAL A 83 9.26 5.86 -11.07
CA VAL A 83 9.84 4.61 -11.60
C VAL A 83 8.74 3.60 -11.91
N THR A 84 8.82 2.93 -13.05
CA THR A 84 8.04 1.70 -13.32
C THR A 84 8.99 0.54 -13.52
N LEU A 85 9.06 -0.36 -12.54
CA LEU A 85 9.73 -1.66 -12.64
C LEU A 85 8.72 -2.71 -13.10
N ASP A 86 8.89 -3.16 -14.34
CA ASP A 86 8.03 -4.16 -14.98
C ASP A 86 8.73 -5.53 -15.01
N GLY A 87 8.22 -6.49 -14.25
CA GLY A 87 8.78 -7.85 -14.21
C GLY A 87 8.60 -8.64 -15.50
N ALA A 88 7.75 -8.21 -16.43
CA ALA A 88 7.44 -8.93 -17.68
C ALA A 88 7.05 -10.42 -17.52
N GLY A 89 6.71 -10.86 -16.31
CA GLY A 89 6.41 -12.24 -15.92
C GLY A 89 7.60 -13.07 -15.41
N HIS A 90 8.78 -12.46 -15.27
CA HIS A 90 10.00 -13.10 -14.74
C HIS A 90 10.02 -13.19 -13.20
N SER A 91 10.91 -14.05 -12.68
CA SER A 91 11.15 -14.15 -11.24
C SER A 91 12.31 -13.29 -10.76
N VAL A 92 12.25 -12.91 -9.48
CA VAL A 92 13.35 -12.40 -8.66
C VAL A 92 13.50 -13.35 -7.47
N THR A 93 14.51 -14.21 -7.51
CA THR A 93 14.66 -15.38 -6.63
C THR A 93 15.87 -15.19 -5.71
N GLY A 94 15.69 -15.39 -4.40
CA GLY A 94 16.74 -15.21 -3.40
C GLY A 94 17.25 -16.50 -2.77
N THR A 95 17.94 -16.36 -1.64
CA THR A 95 18.51 -17.46 -0.83
C THR A 95 17.92 -17.58 0.59
N GLY A 96 16.94 -16.72 0.92
CA GLY A 96 16.26 -16.65 2.23
C GLY A 96 16.57 -15.42 3.07
N THR A 97 17.50 -14.57 2.65
CA THR A 97 17.93 -13.32 3.31
C THR A 97 17.49 -12.09 2.51
N GLY A 98 17.19 -10.97 3.17
CA GLY A 98 16.97 -9.66 2.53
C GLY A 98 15.72 -9.55 1.65
N HIS A 99 15.71 -8.59 0.73
CA HIS A 99 14.54 -8.19 -0.04
C HIS A 99 14.66 -8.50 -1.53
N GLY A 100 13.61 -9.07 -2.14
CA GLY A 100 13.61 -9.34 -3.59
C GLY A 100 13.52 -8.06 -4.42
N VAL A 101 12.50 -7.25 -4.12
CA VAL A 101 12.40 -5.87 -4.60
C VAL A 101 12.10 -4.97 -3.41
N GLU A 102 12.85 -3.89 -3.26
CA GLU A 102 12.59 -2.83 -2.28
C GLU A 102 12.43 -1.49 -2.99
N VAL A 103 11.54 -0.65 -2.46
CA VAL A 103 11.46 0.77 -2.77
C VAL A 103 11.81 1.52 -1.48
N ASP A 104 13.03 2.06 -1.41
CA ASP A 104 13.54 2.79 -0.23
C ASP A 104 13.32 4.30 -0.38
N GLY A 105 12.40 4.81 0.43
CA GLY A 105 12.22 6.23 0.72
C GLY A 105 12.55 6.61 2.18
N ALA A 106 13.14 5.71 2.98
CA ALA A 106 13.40 5.91 4.41
C ALA A 106 14.29 7.12 4.74
N GLN A 107 15.09 7.58 3.77
CA GLN A 107 15.97 8.74 3.92
C GLN A 107 15.50 9.96 3.12
N THR A 108 14.81 9.74 2.00
CA THR A 108 14.19 10.78 1.16
C THR A 108 12.89 10.17 0.60
N PRO A 109 11.69 10.69 0.94
CA PRO A 109 10.44 10.06 0.52
C PRO A 109 10.35 9.83 -0.98
N VAL A 110 10.00 8.60 -1.36
CA VAL A 110 9.85 8.17 -2.75
C VAL A 110 8.36 8.11 -3.09
N THR A 111 7.99 8.55 -4.30
CA THR A 111 6.59 8.65 -4.74
C THR A 111 6.42 8.26 -6.20
N ASN A 112 5.19 7.87 -6.59
CA ASN A 112 4.83 7.44 -7.94
C ASN A 112 5.73 6.30 -8.46
N VAL A 113 5.94 5.26 -7.66
CA VAL A 113 6.63 4.04 -8.08
C VAL A 113 5.62 2.94 -8.38
N THR A 114 5.79 2.26 -9.52
CA THR A 114 5.05 1.04 -9.86
C THR A 114 6.00 -0.15 -9.90
N VAL A 115 5.71 -1.16 -9.09
CA VAL A 115 6.33 -2.50 -9.18
C VAL A 115 5.26 -3.45 -9.71
N GLU A 116 5.48 -4.07 -10.88
CA GLU A 116 4.45 -4.88 -11.52
C GLU A 116 4.93 -6.20 -12.15
N ARG A 117 4.00 -7.14 -12.33
CA ARG A 117 4.13 -8.34 -13.18
C ARG A 117 5.39 -9.19 -12.93
N LEU A 118 5.75 -9.37 -11.66
CA LEU A 118 6.89 -10.20 -11.24
C LEU A 118 6.46 -11.34 -10.31
N HIS A 119 7.29 -12.37 -10.26
CA HIS A 119 7.28 -13.42 -9.25
C HIS A 119 8.45 -13.16 -8.30
N THR A 120 8.24 -13.18 -6.98
CA THR A 120 9.29 -13.06 -5.98
C THR A 120 9.26 -14.26 -5.03
N ASN A 121 10.42 -14.85 -4.74
CA ASN A 121 10.50 -16.05 -3.89
C ASN A 121 11.84 -16.18 -3.17
N GLU A 122 11.82 -16.83 -2.00
CA GLU A 122 13.01 -17.16 -1.20
C GLU A 122 13.77 -15.91 -0.71
N TRP A 123 13.02 -14.99 -0.08
CA TRP A 123 13.48 -13.72 0.50
C TRP A 123 12.94 -13.53 1.93
N THR A 124 13.53 -12.63 2.73
CA THR A 124 12.87 -12.12 3.95
C THR A 124 11.58 -11.39 3.56
N VAL A 125 11.65 -10.46 2.61
CA VAL A 125 10.47 -9.78 2.04
C VAL A 125 10.46 -9.91 0.51
N GLY A 126 9.32 -10.33 -0.05
CA GLY A 126 9.20 -10.52 -1.50
C GLY A 126 9.19 -9.20 -2.28
N VAL A 127 8.30 -8.27 -1.89
CA VAL A 127 8.32 -6.85 -2.30
C VAL A 127 8.12 -5.98 -1.06
N PHE A 128 8.99 -4.99 -0.84
CA PHE A 128 8.93 -4.05 0.28
C PHE A 128 8.78 -2.61 -0.21
N LEU A 129 7.89 -1.84 0.42
CA LEU A 129 7.84 -0.38 0.33
C LEU A 129 8.15 0.19 1.71
N LEU A 130 9.19 1.04 1.81
CA LEU A 130 9.65 1.63 3.06
C LEU A 130 9.77 3.16 2.91
N GLY A 131 8.88 3.93 3.56
CA GLY A 131 8.88 5.40 3.42
C GLY A 131 8.40 5.89 2.05
N VAL A 132 7.40 5.20 1.47
CA VAL A 132 6.96 5.40 0.07
C VAL A 132 5.49 5.81 0.01
N ASP A 133 5.20 6.83 -0.79
CA ASP A 133 3.85 7.38 -0.98
C ASP A 133 3.32 7.19 -2.41
N GLU A 134 2.00 7.30 -2.61
CA GLU A 134 1.31 7.32 -3.91
C GLU A 134 1.69 6.18 -4.90
N SER A 135 2.15 5.04 -4.40
CA SER A 135 2.83 4.00 -5.18
C SER A 135 1.99 2.72 -5.33
N THR A 136 2.35 1.85 -6.29
CA THR A 136 1.54 0.68 -6.66
C THR A 136 2.38 -0.59 -6.81
N VAL A 137 2.05 -1.62 -6.02
CA VAL A 137 2.47 -3.01 -6.26
C VAL A 137 1.31 -3.73 -6.95
N ARG A 138 1.45 -4.19 -8.20
CA ARG A 138 0.34 -4.83 -8.93
C ARG A 138 0.70 -6.06 -9.76
N ASN A 139 -0.15 -7.08 -9.75
CA ASN A 139 0.10 -8.36 -10.42
C ASN A 139 1.44 -8.96 -9.94
N VAL A 140 1.51 -9.33 -8.66
CA VAL A 140 2.71 -9.91 -8.05
C VAL A 140 2.38 -11.27 -7.47
N ILE A 141 3.25 -12.26 -7.67
CA ILE A 141 3.20 -13.55 -6.98
C ILE A 141 4.36 -13.57 -5.98
N ALA A 142 4.07 -13.83 -4.70
CA ALA A 142 5.08 -13.89 -3.64
C ALA A 142 4.95 -15.20 -2.85
N ASN A 143 5.99 -16.05 -2.85
CA ASN A 143 5.97 -17.31 -2.11
C ASN A 143 7.29 -17.72 -1.47
N GLY A 144 7.20 -18.48 -0.36
CA GLY A 144 8.38 -18.97 0.35
C GLY A 144 9.23 -17.85 0.96
N THR A 145 8.58 -16.75 1.37
CA THR A 145 9.21 -15.61 2.04
C THR A 145 8.75 -15.50 3.50
N ILE A 146 9.38 -14.64 4.30
CA ILE A 146 8.80 -14.29 5.61
C ILE A 146 7.57 -13.40 5.39
N SER A 147 7.70 -12.30 4.64
CA SER A 147 6.56 -11.46 4.21
C SER A 147 6.43 -11.46 2.69
N GLY A 148 5.22 -11.73 2.15
CA GLY A 148 4.97 -11.77 0.71
C GLY A 148 5.11 -10.39 0.07
N VAL A 149 4.24 -9.45 0.47
CA VAL A 149 4.36 -8.02 0.20
C VAL A 149 4.25 -7.26 1.53
N SER A 150 5.10 -6.26 1.74
CA SER A 150 5.17 -5.48 2.97
C SER A 150 5.17 -3.98 2.70
N LEU A 151 4.45 -3.20 3.51
CA LEU A 151 4.52 -1.74 3.58
C LEU A 151 4.99 -1.32 4.98
N ALA A 152 5.93 -0.38 5.05
CA ALA A 152 6.36 0.32 6.26
C ALA A 152 6.48 1.83 6.00
N GLN A 153 6.03 2.64 6.96
CA GLN A 153 6.06 4.11 6.92
C GLN A 153 5.50 4.70 5.60
N SER A 154 4.51 4.03 4.99
CA SER A 154 4.05 4.29 3.63
C SER A 154 2.60 4.77 3.59
N GLY A 155 2.32 5.81 2.79
CA GLY A 155 1.03 6.43 2.62
C GLY A 155 0.39 6.19 1.25
N GLU A 156 -0.95 6.24 1.21
CA GLU A 156 -1.80 6.37 0.00
C GLU A 156 -1.53 5.36 -1.14
N SER A 157 -0.82 4.27 -0.83
CA SER A 157 -0.29 3.32 -1.79
C SER A 157 -1.20 2.10 -1.97
N ARG A 158 -0.98 1.34 -3.05
CA ARG A 158 -1.91 0.33 -3.55
C ARG A 158 -1.24 -1.03 -3.76
N VAL A 159 -1.64 -2.03 -2.97
CA VAL A 159 -1.32 -3.44 -3.23
C VAL A 159 -2.49 -4.07 -3.98
N ALA A 160 -2.22 -4.66 -5.14
CA ALA A 160 -3.24 -4.93 -6.15
C ALA A 160 -3.02 -6.25 -6.89
N ASP A 161 -4.08 -7.04 -7.06
CA ASP A 161 -4.06 -8.23 -7.93
C ASP A 161 -2.89 -9.19 -7.55
N THR A 162 -2.60 -9.28 -6.25
CA THR A 162 -1.41 -9.92 -5.67
C THR A 162 -1.75 -11.29 -5.10
N THR A 163 -0.97 -12.31 -5.42
CA THR A 163 -1.13 -13.66 -4.84
C THR A 163 0.05 -13.99 -3.94
N ALA A 164 -0.20 -14.13 -2.63
CA ALA A 164 0.81 -14.40 -1.62
C ALA A 164 0.52 -15.73 -0.90
N TYR A 165 1.41 -16.71 -1.03
CA TYR A 165 1.20 -18.05 -0.47
C TYR A 165 2.45 -18.72 0.07
N ASN A 166 2.28 -19.65 1.02
CA ASN A 166 3.38 -20.36 1.70
C ASN A 166 4.42 -19.40 2.34
N ASN A 167 3.99 -18.22 2.82
CA ASN A 167 4.82 -17.26 3.54
C ASN A 167 4.51 -17.29 5.05
N SER A 168 5.30 -16.61 5.87
CA SER A 168 4.84 -16.33 7.25
C SER A 168 3.69 -15.33 7.25
N ILE A 169 3.80 -14.23 6.51
CA ILE A 169 2.73 -13.24 6.33
C ILE A 169 2.47 -13.08 4.83
N GLY A 170 1.20 -13.14 4.41
CA GLY A 170 0.80 -12.94 3.01
C GLY A 170 0.98 -11.50 2.55
N VAL A 171 0.24 -10.57 3.17
CA VAL A 171 0.37 -9.12 2.96
C VAL A 171 0.46 -8.42 4.31
N ALA A 172 1.51 -7.64 4.53
CA ALA A 172 1.75 -6.86 5.73
C ALA A 172 1.64 -5.35 5.46
N VAL A 173 0.93 -4.62 6.34
CA VAL A 173 0.91 -3.15 6.37
C VAL A 173 1.24 -2.75 7.81
N GLY A 174 2.48 -2.32 8.01
CA GLY A 174 3.06 -2.11 9.33
C GLY A 174 3.70 -0.72 9.50
N GLY A 175 4.07 -0.41 10.74
CA GLY A 175 4.95 0.71 11.08
C GLY A 175 4.48 2.05 10.53
N GLU A 176 3.43 2.62 11.12
CA GLU A 176 2.88 3.95 10.78
C GLU A 176 2.32 4.06 9.34
N SER A 177 2.06 2.95 8.65
CA SER A 177 1.51 2.95 7.28
C SER A 177 -0.02 3.20 7.28
N ASN A 178 -0.47 4.27 6.63
CA ASN A 178 -1.85 4.76 6.70
C ASN A 178 -2.45 5.06 5.31
N ASN A 179 -3.78 5.08 5.19
CA ASN A 179 -4.54 5.39 3.96
C ASN A 179 -4.29 4.45 2.75
N ASN A 180 -3.58 3.33 2.93
CA ASN A 180 -3.26 2.41 1.84
C ASN A 180 -4.48 1.55 1.44
N THR A 181 -4.45 1.00 0.22
CA THR A 181 -5.48 0.08 -0.28
C THR A 181 -4.88 -1.25 -0.72
N VAL A 182 -5.24 -2.33 -0.02
CA VAL A 182 -5.05 -3.72 -0.48
C VAL A 182 -6.32 -4.13 -1.24
N ARG A 183 -6.21 -4.61 -2.49
CA ARG A 183 -7.39 -5.02 -3.26
C ARG A 183 -7.11 -6.17 -4.23
N ASN A 184 -8.09 -7.06 -4.39
CA ASN A 184 -7.95 -8.27 -5.21
C ASN A 184 -6.74 -9.13 -4.76
N ALA A 185 -6.43 -9.13 -3.46
CA ALA A 185 -5.30 -9.87 -2.91
C ALA A 185 -5.72 -11.28 -2.51
N VAL A 186 -4.89 -12.28 -2.81
CA VAL A 186 -5.11 -13.69 -2.50
C VAL A 186 -4.01 -14.16 -1.54
N ALA A 187 -4.29 -14.04 -0.24
CA ALA A 187 -3.38 -14.37 0.86
C ALA A 187 -3.75 -15.73 1.48
N VAL A 188 -3.18 -16.80 0.96
CA VAL A 188 -3.61 -18.19 1.26
C VAL A 188 -2.45 -19.10 1.64
N GLN A 189 -2.67 -20.07 2.53
CA GLN A 189 -1.63 -21.00 3.00
C GLN A 189 -0.41 -20.31 3.66
N ASN A 190 -0.58 -19.11 4.21
CA ASN A 190 0.43 -18.44 5.02
C ASN A 190 0.21 -18.77 6.50
N LYS A 191 1.08 -18.28 7.42
CA LYS A 191 0.74 -18.31 8.85
C LYS A 191 -0.27 -17.21 9.21
N TRP A 192 -0.06 -16.01 8.70
CA TRP A 192 -1.00 -14.89 8.74
C TRP A 192 -1.38 -14.46 7.31
N GLY A 193 -2.67 -14.29 7.02
CA GLY A 193 -3.14 -13.87 5.69
C GLY A 193 -2.86 -12.39 5.39
N ILE A 194 -3.75 -11.51 5.86
CA ILE A 194 -3.60 -10.05 5.76
C ILE A 194 -3.39 -9.47 7.16
N HIS A 195 -2.31 -8.69 7.34
CA HIS A 195 -1.80 -8.29 8.66
C HIS A 195 -1.59 -6.78 8.76
N PHE A 196 -2.17 -6.14 9.78
CA PHE A 196 -2.06 -4.71 10.08
C PHE A 196 -1.50 -4.49 11.48
N GLU A 197 -0.36 -3.80 11.60
CA GLU A 197 0.30 -3.62 12.89
C GLU A 197 1.05 -2.30 13.07
N ARG A 198 1.55 -2.06 14.30
CA ARG A 198 2.46 -0.96 14.63
C ARG A 198 1.93 0.38 14.11
N GLU A 199 0.77 0.78 14.62
CA GLU A 199 0.15 2.09 14.40
C GLU A 199 -0.42 2.33 12.98
N SER A 200 -0.66 1.26 12.21
CA SER A 200 -1.16 1.30 10.82
C SER A 200 -2.69 1.30 10.74
N GLY A 201 -3.29 2.49 10.87
CA GLY A 201 -4.74 2.72 10.78
C GLY A 201 -5.22 3.24 9.43
N ASN A 202 -6.54 3.42 9.28
CA ASN A 202 -7.20 4.06 8.13
C ASN A 202 -6.94 3.41 6.75
N ASN A 203 -6.37 2.21 6.71
CA ASN A 203 -6.15 1.44 5.49
C ASN A 203 -7.44 0.72 5.06
N THR A 204 -7.54 0.36 3.77
CA THR A 204 -8.68 -0.41 3.25
C THR A 204 -8.28 -1.74 2.59
N VAL A 205 -9.12 -2.76 2.77
CA VAL A 205 -9.02 -4.07 2.08
C VAL A 205 -10.29 -4.29 1.27
N ARG A 206 -10.19 -4.64 -0.03
CA ARG A 206 -11.38 -4.79 -0.90
C ARG A 206 -11.31 -6.00 -1.82
N ASN A 207 -12.41 -6.77 -1.92
CA ASN A 207 -12.56 -7.89 -2.84
C ASN A 207 -11.37 -8.87 -2.78
N SER A 208 -10.97 -9.23 -1.56
CA SER A 208 -9.76 -10.00 -1.29
C SER A 208 -10.10 -11.34 -0.66
N VAL A 209 -9.14 -12.26 -0.70
CA VAL A 209 -9.29 -13.65 -0.31
C VAL A 209 -8.21 -13.97 0.72
N ALA A 210 -8.62 -14.32 1.94
CA ALA A 210 -7.71 -14.74 3.00
C ALA A 210 -8.23 -16.03 3.63
N ARG A 211 -7.67 -17.17 3.23
CA ARG A 211 -8.20 -18.48 3.61
C ARG A 211 -7.12 -19.55 3.72
N ASN A 212 -7.40 -20.55 4.55
CA ASN A 212 -6.49 -21.65 4.87
C ASN A 212 -5.13 -21.16 5.41
N ASN A 213 -5.11 -20.04 6.14
CA ASN A 213 -3.91 -19.58 6.86
C ASN A 213 -3.83 -20.26 8.23
N SER A 214 -2.63 -20.60 8.71
CA SER A 214 -2.46 -21.52 9.85
C SER A 214 -2.62 -20.90 11.25
N ASN A 215 -2.83 -19.58 11.35
CA ASN A 215 -3.08 -18.88 12.62
C ASN A 215 -4.28 -17.92 12.50
N TRP A 216 -4.18 -16.92 11.62
CA TRP A 216 -5.22 -15.92 11.37
C TRP A 216 -5.32 -15.59 9.88
N ASP A 217 -6.55 -15.46 9.37
CA ASP A 217 -6.79 -15.05 7.99
C ASP A 217 -6.70 -13.52 7.87
N TYR A 218 -7.24 -12.79 8.84
CA TYR A 218 -7.00 -11.34 9.04
C TYR A 218 -6.49 -11.09 10.45
N TYR A 219 -5.50 -10.22 10.61
CA TYR A 219 -4.96 -9.84 11.92
C TYR A 219 -4.71 -8.33 11.98
N GLY A 220 -5.29 -7.66 12.97
CA GLY A 220 -4.98 -6.27 13.33
C GLY A 220 -4.58 -6.17 14.80
N MET A 221 -3.46 -5.51 15.12
CA MET A 221 -3.03 -5.29 16.52
C MET A 221 -2.18 -4.03 16.66
N ARG A 222 -2.36 -3.29 17.78
CA ARG A 222 -1.60 -2.06 18.09
C ARG A 222 -1.69 -0.98 16.99
N ASN A 223 -2.82 -0.90 16.28
CA ASN A 223 -3.10 0.11 15.26
C ASN A 223 -3.71 1.37 15.88
N ARG A 224 -3.41 2.54 15.31
CA ARG A 224 -3.98 3.83 15.73
C ARG A 224 -5.18 4.16 14.87
N GLY A 225 -6.36 3.73 15.32
CA GLY A 225 -7.61 3.82 14.57
C GLY A 225 -7.93 2.55 13.78
N PRO A 226 -9.14 2.46 13.21
CA PRO A 226 -9.63 1.25 12.54
C PRO A 226 -9.12 1.13 11.10
N ASN A 227 -9.09 -0.10 10.59
CA ASN A 227 -8.99 -0.41 9.17
C ASN A 227 -10.36 -0.88 8.65
N THR A 228 -10.67 -0.63 7.37
CA THR A 228 -11.98 -0.95 6.77
C THR A 228 -11.86 -1.98 5.66
N VAL A 229 -12.60 -3.06 5.78
CA VAL A 229 -12.56 -4.25 4.92
C VAL A 229 -13.93 -4.46 4.28
N SER A 230 -13.97 -4.68 2.97
CA SER A 230 -15.21 -4.98 2.25
C SER A 230 -15.02 -6.18 1.32
N ASN A 231 -15.89 -7.17 1.42
CA ASN A 231 -15.82 -8.41 0.63
C ASN A 231 -14.46 -9.12 0.80
N LEU A 232 -14.23 -9.64 2.02
CA LEU A 232 -13.13 -10.54 2.35
C LEU A 232 -13.66 -11.99 2.40
N GLU A 233 -13.23 -12.82 1.45
CA GLU A 233 -13.52 -14.26 1.40
C GLU A 233 -12.60 -15.01 2.37
N LEU A 234 -13.19 -15.64 3.39
CA LEU A 234 -12.55 -16.64 4.26
C LEU A 234 -12.91 -18.06 3.83
N SER A 235 -12.33 -19.10 4.46
CA SER A 235 -12.72 -20.49 4.15
C SER A 235 -14.19 -20.80 4.51
N THR A 236 -14.81 -20.05 5.44
CA THR A 236 -16.13 -20.35 6.03
C THR A 236 -17.11 -19.18 6.11
N ALA A 237 -16.77 -18.01 5.55
CA ALA A 237 -17.65 -16.83 5.48
C ALA A 237 -17.10 -15.78 4.51
N THR A 238 -17.96 -14.96 3.91
CA THR A 238 -17.59 -13.65 3.35
C THR A 238 -17.87 -12.56 4.38
N LEU A 239 -16.94 -11.63 4.57
CA LEU A 239 -17.05 -10.58 5.58
C LEU A 239 -16.88 -9.17 4.97
N SER A 240 -17.57 -8.20 5.56
CA SER A 240 -17.21 -6.77 5.48
C SER A 240 -17.22 -6.19 6.89
N PHE A 241 -16.23 -5.38 7.25
CA PHE A 241 -16.11 -4.84 8.60
C PHE A 241 -15.28 -3.56 8.68
N THR A 242 -15.52 -2.75 9.70
CA THR A 242 -14.58 -1.73 10.17
C THR A 242 -14.10 -2.17 11.55
N ALA A 243 -12.78 -2.33 11.72
CA ALA A 243 -12.21 -2.93 12.91
C ALA A 243 -10.91 -2.28 13.36
N GLN A 244 -10.79 -2.02 14.66
CA GLN A 244 -9.54 -1.66 15.34
C GLN A 244 -9.12 -2.83 16.22
N ASN A 245 -7.88 -3.30 16.03
CA ASN A 245 -7.22 -4.34 16.83
C ASN A 245 -7.99 -5.68 16.97
N VAL A 246 -8.64 -6.12 15.88
CA VAL A 246 -9.36 -7.42 15.82
C VAL A 246 -8.58 -8.42 14.97
N ALA A 247 -8.63 -9.70 15.34
CA ALA A 247 -8.20 -10.82 14.51
C ALA A 247 -9.40 -11.71 14.11
N PHE A 248 -9.35 -12.29 12.91
CA PHE A 248 -10.36 -13.21 12.38
C PHE A 248 -9.73 -14.49 11.82
N ARG A 249 -10.38 -15.63 12.05
CA ARG A 249 -10.06 -16.90 11.39
C ARG A 249 -11.30 -17.70 11.02
N SER A 250 -11.18 -18.46 9.95
CA SER A 250 -12.15 -19.47 9.52
C SER A 250 -12.40 -20.53 10.60
N ILE A 251 -13.62 -21.07 10.71
CA ILE A 251 -13.98 -22.11 11.69
C ILE A 251 -14.97 -23.13 11.10
N THR A 252 -14.57 -24.40 11.07
CA THR A 252 -15.35 -25.51 10.45
C THR A 252 -16.22 -26.30 11.44
N ASP A 253 -15.96 -26.18 12.75
CA ASP A 253 -16.68 -26.85 13.84
C ASP A 253 -17.11 -25.81 14.92
N PRO A 254 -18.05 -24.91 14.59
CA PRO A 254 -18.62 -23.96 15.56
C PRO A 254 -19.47 -24.67 16.64
N PRO A 255 -19.63 -24.06 17.83
CA PRO A 255 -20.40 -24.66 18.93
C PRO A 255 -21.84 -25.03 18.54
N ALA A 256 -22.35 -26.13 19.10
CA ALA A 256 -23.70 -26.62 18.81
C ALA A 256 -24.78 -25.53 18.98
N LEU A 257 -25.66 -25.44 17.99
CA LEU A 257 -26.66 -24.38 17.86
C LEU A 257 -27.80 -24.54 18.86
N PRO A 258 -28.38 -23.43 19.38
CA PRO A 258 -29.49 -23.48 20.31
C PRO A 258 -30.78 -23.98 19.62
N ALA A 259 -31.60 -24.70 20.37
CA ALA A 259 -32.92 -25.12 19.91
C ALA A 259 -33.76 -23.89 19.47
N GLY A 260 -34.51 -24.03 18.39
CA GLY A 260 -35.20 -22.91 17.74
C GLY A 260 -34.40 -22.24 16.62
N THR A 261 -33.15 -22.64 16.35
CA THR A 261 -32.32 -22.12 15.24
C THR A 261 -31.88 -23.22 14.27
N ALA A 262 -31.42 -22.85 13.08
CA ALA A 262 -30.70 -23.74 12.17
C ALA A 262 -29.47 -23.06 11.54
N ASN A 263 -28.59 -23.93 11.04
CA ASN A 263 -27.32 -23.59 10.39
C ASN A 263 -27.55 -22.95 9.01
N ARG A 264 -26.90 -21.80 8.72
CA ARG A 264 -26.83 -21.22 7.36
C ARG A 264 -25.44 -21.31 6.69
N GLY A 265 -24.45 -21.86 7.39
CA GLY A 265 -23.11 -22.15 6.84
C GLY A 265 -22.06 -21.04 6.99
N ALA A 266 -22.44 -19.79 7.29
CA ALA A 266 -21.50 -18.67 7.42
C ALA A 266 -21.05 -18.47 8.87
N TYR A 267 -19.76 -18.73 9.17
CA TYR A 267 -19.16 -18.58 10.50
C TYR A 267 -17.72 -18.04 10.46
N VAL A 268 -17.37 -17.26 11.48
CA VAL A 268 -16.01 -16.77 11.74
C VAL A 268 -15.75 -16.70 13.24
N GLU A 269 -14.51 -16.99 13.67
CA GLU A 269 -14.06 -16.65 15.03
C GLU A 269 -13.36 -15.30 15.02
N ALA A 270 -13.83 -14.38 15.87
CA ALA A 270 -13.31 -13.02 16.02
C ALA A 270 -12.70 -12.82 17.42
N PHE A 271 -11.52 -12.21 17.49
CA PHE A 271 -10.75 -12.04 18.73
C PHE A 271 -10.28 -10.60 18.95
N ALA A 272 -10.31 -10.14 20.21
CA ALA A 272 -9.82 -8.84 20.64
C ALA A 272 -8.29 -8.87 20.84
N ALA A 273 -7.53 -8.37 19.88
CA ALA A 273 -6.06 -8.42 19.91
C ALA A 273 -5.44 -7.32 20.81
N ALA A 274 -6.23 -6.36 21.30
CA ALA A 274 -5.82 -5.36 22.30
C ALA A 274 -7.01 -4.86 23.16
N GLY A 275 -6.73 -4.13 24.24
CA GLY A 275 -7.78 -3.61 25.15
C GLY A 275 -8.68 -2.53 24.55
N ASP A 276 -8.31 -1.95 23.42
CA ASP A 276 -9.06 -0.95 22.63
C ASP A 276 -9.75 -1.57 21.40
N SER A 277 -9.93 -2.90 21.37
CA SER A 277 -10.56 -3.61 20.26
C SER A 277 -11.99 -3.15 20.00
N SER A 278 -12.31 -2.82 18.76
CA SER A 278 -13.67 -2.47 18.34
C SER A 278 -14.00 -3.02 16.95
N LEU A 279 -15.27 -3.37 16.73
CA LEU A 279 -15.73 -4.01 15.52
C LEU A 279 -17.12 -3.53 15.11
N SER A 280 -17.32 -3.18 13.84
CA SER A 280 -18.62 -3.29 13.18
C SER A 280 -18.51 -4.32 12.07
N LEU A 281 -19.38 -5.33 12.06
CA LEU A 281 -19.29 -6.53 11.25
C LEU A 281 -20.56 -6.74 10.42
N THR A 282 -20.38 -7.06 9.14
CA THR A 282 -21.37 -7.60 8.21
C THR A 282 -20.87 -8.94 7.70
N MET A 283 -21.74 -9.94 7.69
CA MET A 283 -21.49 -11.28 7.14
C MET A 283 -22.54 -11.58 6.08
N ASP A 284 -22.16 -12.24 4.98
CA ASP A 284 -23.13 -12.86 4.08
C ASP A 284 -23.96 -13.89 4.88
N ASP A 285 -25.28 -13.91 4.72
CA ASP A 285 -26.17 -14.73 5.56
C ASP A 285 -26.31 -16.19 5.11
N GLY A 286 -25.72 -16.54 3.96
CA GLY A 286 -25.61 -17.89 3.42
C GLY A 286 -26.73 -18.26 2.45
N ALA A 287 -26.50 -19.26 1.59
CA ALA A 287 -27.42 -19.61 0.49
C ALA A 287 -28.79 -20.19 0.92
N GLY A 288 -29.08 -20.27 2.23
CA GLY A 288 -30.39 -20.64 2.73
C GLY A 288 -31.26 -19.38 2.90
N GLY A 289 -32.39 -19.30 2.20
CA GLY A 289 -33.27 -18.13 2.27
C GLY A 289 -34.05 -17.95 3.59
N GLY A 290 -34.83 -16.86 3.64
CA GLY A 290 -35.63 -16.46 4.81
C GLY A 290 -34.80 -15.75 5.89
N ALA A 291 -35.47 -15.05 6.80
CA ALA A 291 -34.82 -14.12 7.74
C ALA A 291 -33.67 -14.75 8.56
N ALA A 292 -32.52 -14.08 8.57
CA ALA A 292 -31.35 -14.44 9.35
C ALA A 292 -31.10 -13.42 10.46
N THR A 293 -30.46 -13.86 11.55
CA THR A 293 -29.98 -13.00 12.64
C THR A 293 -28.48 -13.23 12.83
N LEU A 294 -27.74 -12.18 13.18
CA LEU A 294 -26.35 -12.32 13.66
C LEU A 294 -26.35 -12.82 15.11
N TRP A 295 -25.73 -13.97 15.35
CA TRP A 295 -25.51 -14.53 16.69
C TRP A 295 -24.01 -14.54 17.04
N ARG A 296 -23.72 -14.53 18.35
CA ARG A 296 -22.38 -14.70 18.91
C ARG A 296 -22.38 -15.83 19.94
N ALA A 297 -21.47 -16.79 19.80
CA ALA A 297 -21.12 -17.75 20.82
C ALA A 297 -19.96 -17.23 21.68
N SER A 298 -20.08 -17.36 22.99
CA SER A 298 -18.97 -17.16 23.94
C SER A 298 -18.99 -18.31 24.94
N GLN A 299 -17.83 -18.93 25.19
CA GLN A 299 -17.71 -20.15 26.01
C GLN A 299 -18.72 -21.25 25.61
N GLY A 300 -18.92 -21.43 24.30
CA GLY A 300 -19.90 -22.37 23.72
C GLY A 300 -21.37 -21.95 23.80
N SER A 301 -21.71 -20.87 24.51
CA SER A 301 -23.09 -20.40 24.68
C SER A 301 -23.47 -19.32 23.66
N TRP A 302 -24.48 -19.60 22.84
CA TRP A 302 -24.99 -18.71 21.80
C TRP A 302 -25.96 -17.64 22.35
N SER A 303 -25.83 -16.42 21.84
CA SER A 303 -26.74 -15.30 22.09
C SER A 303 -26.92 -14.44 20.83
N ARG A 304 -28.09 -13.83 20.63
CA ARG A 304 -28.30 -12.85 19.54
C ARG A 304 -27.44 -11.62 19.79
N VAL A 305 -26.87 -11.04 18.73
CA VAL A 305 -26.20 -9.74 18.81
C VAL A 305 -27.27 -8.63 18.97
N PRO A 306 -27.25 -7.84 20.06
CA PRO A 306 -28.23 -6.77 20.26
C PRO A 306 -28.15 -5.70 19.17
N GLY A 307 -29.30 -5.27 18.66
CA GLY A 307 -29.36 -4.25 17.59
C GLY A 307 -28.89 -4.72 16.21
N ALA A 308 -28.64 -6.02 16.02
CA ALA A 308 -28.28 -6.56 14.72
C ALA A 308 -29.40 -6.42 13.68
N THR A 309 -29.02 -6.23 12.42
CA THR A 309 -29.90 -6.06 11.27
C THR A 309 -29.67 -7.15 10.21
N SER A 310 -30.62 -7.29 9.29
CA SER A 310 -30.49 -8.10 8.07
C SER A 310 -31.26 -7.42 6.94
N ASP A 311 -30.78 -7.59 5.71
CA ASP A 311 -31.33 -7.02 4.47
C ASP A 311 -31.87 -8.08 3.50
N GLY A 312 -31.73 -9.37 3.83
CA GLY A 312 -32.11 -10.50 2.95
C GLY A 312 -30.97 -11.07 2.09
N GLY A 313 -29.72 -10.69 2.36
CA GLY A 313 -28.51 -11.40 1.92
C GLY A 313 -27.32 -11.28 2.88
N THR A 314 -27.41 -10.40 3.88
CA THR A 314 -26.42 -10.23 4.94
C THR A 314 -27.05 -10.15 6.33
N VAL A 315 -26.22 -10.36 7.35
CA VAL A 315 -26.50 -9.99 8.74
C VAL A 315 -25.41 -9.04 9.25
N SER A 316 -25.80 -7.98 9.96
CA SER A 316 -24.89 -6.92 10.41
C SER A 316 -25.04 -6.59 11.89
N GLY A 317 -23.94 -6.22 12.55
CA GLY A 317 -23.90 -5.72 13.93
C GLY A 317 -22.82 -4.66 14.09
N ALA A 318 -23.19 -3.50 14.65
CA ALA A 318 -22.31 -2.34 14.82
C ALA A 318 -21.83 -2.18 16.28
N ASN A 319 -20.67 -1.54 16.47
CA ASN A 319 -20.10 -1.18 17.77
C ASN A 319 -19.95 -2.38 18.74
N LEU A 320 -19.56 -3.53 18.19
CA LEU A 320 -19.33 -4.77 18.92
C LEU A 320 -18.04 -4.68 19.74
N THR A 321 -18.17 -4.85 21.05
CA THR A 321 -17.08 -4.91 22.03
C THR A 321 -16.92 -6.28 22.68
N ALA A 322 -17.83 -7.21 22.40
CA ALA A 322 -17.80 -8.58 22.92
C ALA A 322 -17.51 -9.57 21.79
N PHE A 323 -16.49 -10.40 21.97
CA PHE A 323 -15.89 -11.24 20.94
C PHE A 323 -16.22 -12.74 21.13
N GLY A 324 -15.74 -13.59 20.22
CA GLY A 324 -16.08 -15.02 20.13
C GLY A 324 -16.39 -15.49 18.71
N VAL A 325 -17.12 -16.60 18.58
CA VAL A 325 -17.57 -17.10 17.27
C VAL A 325 -18.83 -16.36 16.86
N PHE A 326 -18.84 -15.77 15.67
CA PHE A 326 -20.00 -15.15 15.04
C PHE A 326 -20.55 -16.06 13.93
N GLY A 327 -21.87 -16.01 13.72
CA GLY A 327 -22.51 -16.72 12.62
C GLY A 327 -23.90 -16.20 12.30
N ALA A 328 -24.30 -16.40 11.04
CA ALA A 328 -25.67 -16.15 10.58
C ALA A 328 -26.53 -17.39 10.85
N LEU A 329 -27.55 -17.26 11.71
CA LEU A 329 -28.47 -18.36 12.03
C LEU A 329 -29.89 -18.01 11.56
N SER A 330 -30.70 -19.04 11.29
CA SER A 330 -32.15 -18.85 11.14
C SER A 330 -32.83 -18.73 12.50
N ASP A 331 -33.95 -18.01 12.53
CA ASP A 331 -34.84 -17.87 13.69
C ASP A 331 -35.83 -19.04 13.84
N SER A 332 -35.62 -20.12 13.09
CA SER A 332 -36.41 -21.36 13.17
C SER A 332 -35.57 -22.59 12.83
N GLY A 333 -35.70 -23.65 13.65
CA GLY A 333 -34.99 -24.91 13.48
C GLY A 333 -34.84 -25.71 14.78
N ASN A 334 -34.11 -26.83 14.71
CA ASN A 334 -33.98 -27.79 15.80
C ASN A 334 -32.74 -27.56 16.69
N GLY A 335 -31.83 -26.64 16.33
CA GLY A 335 -30.49 -26.54 16.91
C GLY A 335 -29.62 -27.76 16.57
N GLY A 336 -28.62 -28.03 17.42
CA GLY A 336 -27.73 -29.20 17.30
C GLY A 336 -26.38 -28.91 16.63
N PRO A 337 -25.58 -29.94 16.29
CA PRO A 337 -24.24 -29.76 15.73
C PRO A 337 -24.28 -29.07 14.37
N ALA A 338 -23.33 -28.16 14.12
CA ALA A 338 -23.24 -27.38 12.90
C ALA A 338 -21.87 -27.53 12.25
N ASN A 339 -21.62 -28.65 11.57
CA ASN A 339 -20.45 -28.78 10.71
C ASN A 339 -20.56 -27.78 9.55
N VAL A 340 -19.44 -27.11 9.23
CA VAL A 340 -19.33 -26.16 8.12
C VAL A 340 -18.34 -26.72 7.11
N THR A 341 -18.80 -26.95 5.89
CA THR A 341 -17.92 -27.26 4.77
C THR A 341 -17.17 -26.00 4.39
N ALA A 342 -15.84 -26.03 4.48
CA ALA A 342 -15.01 -24.97 3.94
C ALA A 342 -15.19 -24.87 2.42
N SER A 343 -15.27 -23.66 1.87
CA SER A 343 -15.35 -23.44 0.43
C SER A 343 -14.17 -24.08 -0.29
N ASP A 344 -14.44 -24.76 -1.41
CA ASP A 344 -13.39 -25.19 -2.34
C ASP A 344 -12.52 -23.99 -2.70
N SER A 345 -11.21 -24.17 -2.79
CA SER A 345 -10.28 -23.06 -3.02
C SER A 345 -10.31 -22.61 -4.49
N PRO A 346 -10.73 -21.36 -4.83
CA PRO A 346 -10.46 -20.77 -6.13
C PRO A 346 -9.00 -20.96 -6.58
N SER A 347 -8.83 -21.18 -7.88
CA SER A 347 -7.54 -21.45 -8.53
C SER A 347 -6.54 -20.32 -8.25
N VAL A 348 -5.61 -20.59 -7.33
CA VAL A 348 -4.54 -19.67 -6.92
C VAL A 348 -3.56 -19.50 -8.09
N GLN A 349 -3.31 -18.27 -8.54
CA GLN A 349 -2.32 -18.02 -9.59
C GLN A 349 -0.91 -18.20 -9.01
N ARG A 350 -0.28 -19.35 -9.30
CA ARG A 350 1.08 -19.69 -8.86
C ARG A 350 2.17 -19.45 -9.89
N THR A 351 1.81 -18.98 -11.09
CA THR A 351 2.72 -18.74 -12.20
C THR A 351 2.39 -17.44 -12.93
N MET A 352 3.42 -16.75 -13.39
CA MET A 352 3.31 -15.71 -14.41
C MET A 352 3.49 -16.30 -15.81
N THR A 353 2.82 -15.73 -16.80
CA THR A 353 3.19 -15.91 -18.21
C THR A 353 4.22 -14.85 -18.55
N THR A 354 5.45 -15.25 -18.88
CA THR A 354 6.48 -14.33 -19.38
C THR A 354 6.07 -13.73 -20.72
N VAL A 355 6.46 -12.48 -20.99
CA VAL A 355 6.22 -11.80 -22.27
C VAL A 355 7.46 -11.91 -23.15
N PRO A 356 7.46 -12.78 -24.20
CA PRO A 356 8.64 -12.96 -25.03
C PRO A 356 8.94 -11.69 -25.84
N GLY A 357 10.19 -11.24 -25.83
CA GLY A 357 10.64 -10.13 -26.68
C GLY A 357 10.60 -8.74 -26.04
N SER A 358 10.55 -8.61 -24.71
CA SER A 358 10.73 -7.30 -24.05
C SER A 358 12.19 -6.81 -23.98
N ALA A 359 13.13 -7.48 -24.65
CA ALA A 359 14.43 -6.90 -24.98
C ALA A 359 14.23 -5.82 -26.05
N ALA A 360 14.72 -4.60 -25.81
CA ALA A 360 14.59 -3.50 -26.75
C ALA A 360 15.37 -3.81 -28.04
N THR A 361 14.65 -4.18 -29.11
CA THR A 361 15.26 -4.52 -30.41
C THR A 361 15.91 -3.28 -31.03
N SER A 362 17.23 -3.15 -30.84
CA SER A 362 18.11 -2.12 -31.41
C SER A 362 18.30 -2.33 -32.92
N THR A 363 17.18 -2.32 -33.64
CA THR A 363 17.11 -2.50 -35.09
C THR A 363 17.70 -1.27 -35.77
N ALA A 364 19.00 -1.29 -36.02
CA ALA A 364 19.70 -0.24 -36.73
C ALA A 364 19.22 -0.20 -38.18
N THR A 365 18.23 0.66 -38.47
CA THR A 365 17.71 0.90 -39.82
C THR A 365 18.86 1.31 -40.74
N PRO A 366 19.17 0.55 -41.82
CA PRO A 366 20.16 0.96 -42.80
C PRO A 366 19.71 2.26 -43.48
N ALA A 367 20.56 3.29 -43.48
CA ALA A 367 20.23 4.58 -44.06
C ALA A 367 20.17 4.48 -45.60
N THR A 368 18.96 4.32 -46.15
CA THR A 368 18.72 4.47 -47.59
C THR A 368 18.65 5.95 -47.94
N THR A 369 19.73 6.48 -48.50
CA THR A 369 19.70 7.78 -49.20
C THR A 369 18.79 7.69 -50.41
N ASP A 370 17.79 8.56 -50.49
CA ASP A 370 17.39 9.12 -51.78
C ASP A 370 16.93 10.58 -51.60
N ALA A 371 16.93 11.34 -52.69
CA ALA A 371 16.76 12.79 -52.67
C ALA A 371 15.90 13.30 -53.84
N THR A 372 15.55 14.59 -53.79
CA THR A 372 14.72 15.32 -54.78
C THR A 372 13.23 14.92 -54.83
N ALA A 373 12.28 15.81 -55.12
CA ALA A 373 12.31 17.28 -55.21
C ALA A 373 10.99 17.88 -54.69
N ALA A 374 11.00 19.18 -54.41
CA ALA A 374 9.83 19.91 -53.90
C ALA A 374 8.87 20.36 -55.01
N THR A 375 7.62 20.62 -54.64
CA THR A 375 6.78 21.63 -55.31
C THR A 375 5.90 22.35 -54.29
N SER A 376 5.92 23.68 -54.31
CA SER A 376 5.22 24.53 -53.37
C SER A 376 4.09 25.31 -54.04
N VAL A 377 2.91 25.34 -53.42
CA VAL A 377 1.90 26.40 -53.62
C VAL A 377 1.33 26.74 -52.24
N GLY A 378 1.12 28.01 -51.97
CA GLY A 378 0.48 28.46 -50.73
C GLY A 378 -0.14 29.84 -50.90
N SER A 379 -1.17 30.13 -50.09
CA SER A 379 -1.81 31.44 -50.03
C SER A 379 -2.67 31.57 -48.77
N ASN A 380 -2.40 32.63 -47.99
CA ASN A 380 -3.34 33.65 -47.46
C ASN A 380 -4.80 33.29 -47.08
N ALA A 381 -5.42 33.94 -46.08
CA ALA A 381 -4.92 34.87 -45.05
C ALA A 381 -6.06 35.27 -44.07
N THR A 382 -5.68 35.91 -42.95
CA THR A 382 -6.45 36.95 -42.20
C THR A 382 -7.87 36.68 -41.70
N GLY A 383 -8.07 36.89 -40.40
CA GLY A 383 -9.37 37.17 -39.77
C GLY A 383 -9.17 37.49 -38.29
N ALA A 384 -9.66 38.62 -37.79
CA ALA A 384 -9.30 39.12 -36.46
C ALA A 384 -10.45 39.73 -35.65
N ALA A 385 -10.36 39.51 -34.33
CA ALA A 385 -10.82 40.36 -33.23
C ALA A 385 -12.31 40.48 -32.82
N ALA A 386 -12.45 40.55 -31.48
CA ALA A 386 -13.38 41.36 -30.67
C ALA A 386 -14.80 40.84 -30.33
N GLY A 387 -15.21 41.17 -29.09
CA GLY A 387 -16.57 41.02 -28.54
C GLY A 387 -16.75 39.94 -27.46
N ALA A 388 -17.36 40.17 -26.29
CA ALA A 388 -17.18 41.18 -25.21
C ALA A 388 -18.30 41.00 -24.15
N ASN A 389 -18.08 41.45 -22.90
CA ASN A 389 -19.00 41.39 -21.72
C ASN A 389 -19.33 39.96 -21.20
N GLY A 390 -19.67 39.71 -19.91
CA GLY A 390 -19.95 40.58 -18.75
C GLY A 390 -21.47 40.69 -18.46
N SER A 391 -22.00 40.76 -17.22
CA SER A 391 -21.51 40.71 -15.82
C SER A 391 -22.69 40.20 -14.92
N THR A 392 -22.83 40.25 -13.57
CA THR A 392 -22.17 40.81 -12.35
C THR A 392 -22.77 40.00 -11.15
N ALA A 393 -22.07 39.56 -10.09
CA ALA A 393 -21.57 40.26 -8.87
C ALA A 393 -22.62 40.56 -7.75
N ALA A 394 -22.13 40.70 -6.50
CA ALA A 394 -22.81 40.85 -5.19
C ALA A 394 -23.48 39.57 -4.61
N ASP A 395 -23.32 39.09 -3.34
CA ASP A 395 -22.69 39.52 -2.06
C ASP A 395 -23.66 39.97 -0.92
N GLU A 396 -23.19 39.88 0.34
CA GLU A 396 -23.83 40.18 1.65
C GLU A 396 -24.91 39.21 2.21
N SER A 397 -25.17 39.06 3.54
CA SER A 397 -24.35 39.18 4.79
C SER A 397 -25.16 38.72 6.06
N THR A 398 -24.51 38.72 7.25
CA THR A 398 -25.03 38.78 8.66
C THR A 398 -25.51 37.52 9.45
N ASP A 399 -24.73 37.19 10.50
CA ASP A 399 -25.00 36.94 11.94
C ASP A 399 -26.37 36.45 12.51
N GLN A 400 -26.35 35.47 13.45
CA GLN A 400 -26.30 35.76 14.93
C GLN A 400 -26.31 34.54 15.91
N VAL A 401 -25.44 34.64 16.94
CA VAL A 401 -25.64 34.38 18.41
C VAL A 401 -26.00 33.00 19.00
N GLY A 402 -25.19 32.57 19.99
CA GLY A 402 -25.58 31.77 21.18
C GLY A 402 -25.15 30.28 21.19
N SER A 403 -24.71 29.65 22.29
CA SER A 403 -24.44 30.11 23.67
C SER A 403 -23.45 29.15 24.40
N GLU A 404 -22.70 29.63 25.39
CA GLU A 404 -21.96 28.84 26.41
C GLU A 404 -22.87 28.59 27.67
N PRO A 405 -22.49 27.85 28.76
CA PRO A 405 -21.13 27.58 29.30
C PRO A 405 -20.87 26.17 29.93
N GLY A 406 -19.70 25.97 30.56
CA GLY A 406 -19.69 25.43 31.95
C GLY A 406 -18.89 24.16 32.35
N THR A 407 -17.56 24.25 32.41
CA THR A 407 -16.67 23.73 33.49
C THR A 407 -16.89 22.37 34.20
N ALA A 408 -15.92 21.45 34.08
CA ALA A 408 -15.31 20.65 35.18
C ALA A 408 -13.95 20.10 34.68
N ALA A 409 -12.79 20.28 35.32
CA ALA A 409 -12.35 20.01 36.70
C ALA A 409 -11.98 18.52 36.94
N SER A 410 -10.88 18.28 37.66
CA SER A 410 -10.11 17.02 37.62
C SER A 410 -10.03 16.27 38.96
N ASN A 411 -9.42 15.07 38.88
CA ASN A 411 -8.83 14.27 39.95
C ASN A 411 -9.76 13.31 40.73
N GLY A 412 -9.27 12.09 41.00
CA GLY A 412 -9.97 11.04 41.74
C GLY A 412 -9.56 9.62 41.32
N SER A 413 -8.67 8.98 42.09
CA SER A 413 -8.25 7.58 41.88
C SER A 413 -9.03 6.62 42.79
N ALA A 414 -9.47 5.48 42.25
CA ALA A 414 -9.92 4.33 43.03
C ALA A 414 -9.62 3.01 42.32
N ASN A 415 -9.08 2.05 43.07
CA ASN A 415 -8.67 0.72 42.60
C ASN A 415 -9.88 -0.22 42.44
N GLY A 416 -9.86 -1.12 41.45
CA GLY A 416 -10.90 -2.13 41.25
C GLY A 416 -10.46 -3.22 40.26
N SER A 417 -10.13 -4.41 40.75
CA SER A 417 -9.62 -5.52 39.92
C SER A 417 -10.74 -6.38 39.33
N ALA A 418 -10.70 -6.58 38.01
CA ALA A 418 -11.30 -7.72 37.33
C ALA A 418 -10.23 -8.38 36.45
N ALA A 419 -10.10 -9.71 36.52
CA ALA A 419 -9.12 -10.45 35.74
C ALA A 419 -9.76 -10.89 34.41
N GLU A 420 -9.33 -10.28 33.31
CA GLU A 420 -9.73 -10.68 31.96
C GLU A 420 -8.55 -11.36 31.25
N THR A 421 -8.77 -12.56 30.72
CA THR A 421 -7.71 -13.41 30.18
C THR A 421 -7.31 -12.95 28.77
N ALA A 422 -6.30 -12.10 28.70
CA ALA A 422 -5.60 -11.81 27.46
C ALA A 422 -4.99 -13.09 26.84
N ALA A 423 -4.94 -13.17 25.51
CA ALA A 423 -4.14 -14.17 24.82
C ALA A 423 -2.64 -13.95 25.11
N PRO A 424 -1.81 -15.00 25.14
CA PRO A 424 -0.40 -14.87 25.49
C PRO A 424 0.36 -14.01 24.47
N GLU A 425 1.04 -12.96 24.94
CA GLU A 425 2.10 -12.33 24.17
C GLU A 425 3.28 -13.31 24.00
N THR A 426 4.14 -13.05 23.01
CA THR A 426 5.21 -13.96 22.59
C THR A 426 6.24 -14.24 23.69
N GLY A 427 6.33 -15.50 24.11
CA GLY A 427 7.37 -16.04 24.99
C GLY A 427 7.84 -17.41 24.49
N ASP A 428 9.13 -17.71 24.67
CA ASP A 428 9.82 -18.78 23.94
C ASP A 428 9.89 -20.13 24.69
N ALA A 429 10.03 -21.21 23.91
CA ALA A 429 10.45 -22.58 24.21
C ALA A 429 10.14 -23.27 25.57
N GLY A 430 9.48 -24.45 25.52
CA GLY A 430 9.63 -25.46 26.58
C GLY A 430 8.56 -26.56 26.66
N GLY A 431 8.61 -27.61 25.80
CA GLY A 431 7.66 -28.73 25.91
C GLY A 431 7.85 -29.88 24.91
N LEU A 432 8.79 -30.79 25.18
CA LEU A 432 8.96 -32.04 24.40
C LEU A 432 7.96 -33.13 24.83
N LEU A 433 7.16 -33.64 23.90
CA LEU A 433 6.75 -35.05 23.84
C LEU A 433 6.60 -35.51 22.38
N SER A 434 6.62 -36.83 22.16
CA SER A 434 7.07 -37.44 20.89
C SER A 434 5.96 -37.94 19.95
N SER A 435 6.16 -37.74 18.65
CA SER A 435 6.01 -38.82 17.66
C SER A 435 7.01 -38.61 16.49
N THR A 436 7.35 -39.67 15.75
CA THR A 436 8.56 -39.72 14.89
C THR A 436 8.25 -39.95 13.41
N VAL A 437 8.61 -38.99 12.55
CA VAL A 437 9.04 -39.20 11.14
C VAL A 437 10.08 -38.11 10.81
N GLY A 438 10.98 -38.34 9.83
CA GLY A 438 11.86 -37.31 9.26
C GLY A 438 11.08 -36.19 8.54
N TRP A 439 11.71 -35.11 8.05
CA TRP A 439 12.99 -35.05 7.36
C TRP A 439 13.96 -33.98 7.92
N ALA A 440 15.22 -34.03 7.49
CA ALA A 440 16.27 -33.08 7.89
C ALA A 440 16.42 -31.89 6.91
N LYS A 441 17.07 -30.81 7.39
CA LYS A 441 17.39 -29.52 6.72
C LYS A 441 16.27 -28.46 6.63
N VAL A 442 15.87 -27.91 7.78
CA VAL A 442 15.79 -26.45 7.97
C VAL A 442 16.29 -26.11 9.38
N ILE A 443 17.40 -25.37 9.48
CA ILE A 443 17.91 -24.71 10.69
C ILE A 443 18.44 -23.34 10.24
N PHE A 444 18.38 -22.33 11.10
CA PHE A 444 18.58 -20.89 10.82
C PHE A 444 17.40 -20.19 10.14
N ALA A 445 16.30 -20.01 10.89
CA ALA A 445 15.22 -19.06 10.58
C ALA A 445 14.59 -18.43 11.85
N ALA A 446 15.32 -18.41 12.98
CA ALA A 446 14.80 -18.02 14.30
C ALA A 446 15.43 -16.73 14.88
N ALA A 447 16.43 -16.15 14.20
CA ALA A 447 17.14 -14.95 14.68
C ALA A 447 16.62 -13.64 14.05
N ALA A 448 16.40 -13.62 12.72
CA ALA A 448 15.95 -12.45 11.97
C ALA A 448 14.64 -11.83 12.50
N LEU A 449 13.74 -12.67 13.02
CA LEU A 449 12.44 -12.23 13.55
C LEU A 449 12.53 -11.34 14.82
N VAL A 450 13.73 -11.19 15.40
CA VAL A 450 14.02 -10.26 16.51
C VAL A 450 14.77 -9.01 16.02
N ALA A 451 15.52 -9.10 14.92
CA ALA A 451 16.33 -8.00 14.40
C ALA A 451 15.48 -6.92 13.69
N LEU A 452 14.59 -7.33 12.78
CA LEU A 452 13.60 -6.45 12.14
C LEU A 452 12.65 -5.76 13.14
N VAL A 453 12.51 -6.30 14.35
CA VAL A 453 11.72 -5.71 15.45
C VAL A 453 12.51 -4.62 16.23
N LEU A 454 13.84 -4.59 16.10
CA LEU A 454 14.73 -3.65 16.81
C LEU A 454 15.35 -2.58 15.89
N LEU A 455 15.65 -2.90 14.62
CA LEU A 455 16.39 -2.01 13.72
C LEU A 455 15.69 -0.65 13.50
N GLY A 456 14.37 -0.65 13.32
CA GLY A 456 13.58 0.57 13.13
C GLY A 456 13.69 1.60 14.28
N THR A 457 13.93 1.17 15.53
CA THR A 457 14.19 2.11 16.64
C THR A 457 15.67 2.49 16.79
N VAL A 458 16.60 1.59 16.45
CA VAL A 458 18.05 1.85 16.52
C VAL A 458 18.50 2.88 15.48
N VAL A 459 17.98 2.81 14.24
CA VAL A 459 18.31 3.76 13.15
C VAL A 459 17.95 5.19 13.52
N VAL A 460 16.73 5.41 14.06
CA VAL A 460 16.23 6.73 14.49
C VAL A 460 17.11 7.35 15.58
N ILE A 461 17.53 6.56 16.57
CA ILE A 461 18.36 7.04 17.69
C ILE A 461 19.80 7.34 17.26
N ARG A 462 20.38 6.57 16.32
CA ARG A 462 21.73 6.83 15.80
C ARG A 462 21.78 8.04 14.86
N ARG A 463 20.89 8.15 13.85
CA ARG A 463 20.97 9.25 12.86
C ARG A 463 20.73 10.63 13.48
N ARG A 464 19.82 10.79 14.47
CA ARG A 464 19.60 12.08 15.17
C ARG A 464 20.79 12.59 16.01
N ARG A 465 21.81 11.77 16.31
CA ARG A 465 23.05 12.21 16.98
C ARG A 465 24.22 12.51 16.03
N GLY A 466 24.07 12.27 14.73
CA GLY A 466 25.18 12.26 13.77
C GLY A 466 25.59 13.60 13.15
N ARG A 467 24.83 14.70 13.34
CA ARG A 467 25.02 15.93 12.54
C ARG A 467 24.81 17.23 13.33
N ASN A 468 25.74 17.55 14.22
CA ASN A 468 25.76 18.88 14.88
C ASN A 468 27.18 19.34 15.31
N ARG A 469 28.13 19.43 14.37
CA ARG A 469 29.42 20.12 14.51
C ARG A 469 29.94 20.62 13.15
N GLY A 470 30.29 21.91 13.09
CA GLY A 470 30.92 22.58 11.94
C GLY A 470 29.91 23.03 10.87
N PHE A 471 29.89 24.29 10.42
CA PHE A 471 30.70 25.44 10.84
C PHE A 471 30.03 26.30 11.92
#